data_AF-A0AAV4S7M6-F1
#
_entry.id   AF-A0AAV4S7M6-F1
#
_cell.length_a   1.000
_cell.length_b   1.000
_cell.length_c   1.000
_cell.angle_alpha   90.00
_cell.angle_beta   90.00
_cell.angle_gamma   90.00
#
_symmetry.space_group_name_H-M   'P 1'
#
loop_
_entity.id
_entity.type
_entity.pdbx_description
1 polymer ?
#
loop_
_entity_poly.entity_id
_entity_poly.type
_entity_poly.pdbx_seq_one_letter_code
_entity_poly.pdbx_strand_id
1 'polypeptide(L)'
;WTPPEVTGEEEAEVEMPKIYEPISRIIRSPGGHALLVGVGGSGKQSLTKLAAFIAHYNTQQISLTRNYSATNFLEDLKILYRTTGIQDKGTTFIFTDQALKDECGRKLRARSLKFPGIVSGCTVDWFQPWPKEALTSVSRHFLKDFDMQCDQVIKQEVILFHGRHAQLCCRAMQRILPKVPPPRPRDPKSFLSFLGGYRRLYEEKHREIGNTCRRMENGISKLEEASFLVEGMKETLAVMEEELEVASKTAEQVLAEVSVRADAAEVVRDSVERAKNAAQEIVKEIQADKAIAEENWRRRDPHSKTPKQLSTPSSPRT
;
A
#
# COMPACT_ATOMS: atom_id res chain seq x y z
N TRP A 1 -0.26 19.36 -53.07
CA TRP A 1 -0.81 19.94 -51.83
C TRP A 1 -0.31 19.08 -50.70
N THR A 2 0.87 19.41 -50.18
CA THR A 2 1.47 18.79 -48.99
C THR A 2 0.91 19.46 -47.75
N PRO A 3 0.68 18.74 -46.63
CA PRO A 3 0.20 19.34 -45.40
C PRO A 3 1.32 20.18 -44.76
N PRO A 4 1.00 21.28 -44.05
CA PRO A 4 2.04 22.07 -43.39
C PRO A 4 2.60 21.28 -42.20
N GLU A 5 3.93 21.23 -42.14
CA GLU A 5 4.71 20.74 -41.02
C GLU A 5 4.44 21.60 -39.79
N VAL A 6 4.06 20.94 -38.69
CA VAL A 6 3.98 21.56 -37.36
C VAL A 6 5.40 21.59 -36.80
N THR A 7 6.13 22.66 -37.12
CA THR A 7 7.35 23.00 -36.36
C THR A 7 6.93 23.56 -35.01
N GLY A 8 7.35 22.86 -33.96
CA GLY A 8 7.15 23.25 -32.58
C GLY A 8 7.91 24.52 -32.20
N GLU A 9 7.68 24.92 -30.96
CA GLU A 9 8.09 26.17 -30.30
C GLU A 9 7.13 27.35 -30.55
N GLU A 10 5.86 27.15 -30.18
CA GLU A 10 5.14 28.23 -29.51
C GLU A 10 5.92 28.51 -28.22
N GLU A 11 6.82 29.50 -28.28
CA GLU A 11 7.19 30.27 -27.11
C GLU A 11 5.87 30.68 -26.46
N ALA A 12 5.50 29.99 -25.37
CA ALA A 12 4.41 30.43 -24.53
C ALA A 12 4.84 31.79 -23.99
N GLU A 13 4.48 32.86 -24.70
CA GLU A 13 4.43 34.20 -24.16
C GLU A 13 3.83 34.04 -22.78
N VAL A 14 4.64 34.34 -21.76
CA VAL A 14 4.23 34.26 -20.37
C VAL A 14 3.21 35.38 -20.21
N GLU A 15 1.96 35.10 -20.61
CA GLU A 15 0.84 36.00 -20.50
C GLU A 15 0.70 36.26 -19.00
N MET A 16 1.26 37.38 -18.56
CA MET A 16 1.26 37.73 -17.15
C MET A 16 -0.20 37.86 -16.73
N PRO A 17 -0.61 37.29 -15.58
CA PRO A 17 -2.01 37.29 -15.20
C PRO A 17 -2.56 38.71 -15.19
N LYS A 18 -3.65 38.98 -15.93
CA LYS A 18 -4.29 40.31 -16.01
C LYS A 18 -4.58 40.96 -14.65
N ILE A 19 -4.68 40.15 -13.59
CA ILE A 19 -4.90 40.59 -12.19
C ILE A 19 -3.64 41.27 -11.59
N TYR A 20 -2.45 41.00 -12.11
CA TYR A 20 -1.19 41.58 -11.64
C TYR A 20 -0.96 43.02 -12.13
N GLU A 21 -1.37 43.32 -13.35
CA GLU A 21 -1.06 44.59 -14.02
C GLU A 21 -1.50 45.83 -13.23
N PRO A 22 -2.70 45.89 -12.61
CA PRO A 22 -3.12 47.06 -11.86
C PRO A 22 -2.20 47.36 -10.67
N ILE A 23 -1.84 46.34 -9.89
CA ILE A 23 -0.97 46.47 -8.72
C ILE A 23 0.43 46.89 -9.15
N SER A 24 0.95 46.24 -10.19
CA SER A 24 2.27 46.53 -10.72
C SER A 24 2.39 47.98 -11.22
N ARG A 25 1.35 48.48 -11.89
CA ARG A 25 1.26 49.88 -12.33
C ARG A 25 1.20 50.85 -11.15
N ILE A 26 0.43 50.53 -10.10
CA ILE A 26 0.34 51.39 -8.91
C ILE A 26 1.69 51.46 -8.18
N ILE A 27 2.37 50.33 -7.98
CA ILE A 27 3.67 50.29 -7.29
C ILE A 27 4.75 51.07 -8.05
N ARG A 28 4.73 51.02 -9.39
CA ARG A 28 5.67 51.78 -10.22
C ARG A 28 5.36 53.28 -10.32
N SER A 29 4.15 53.70 -9.94
CA SER A 29 3.78 55.12 -9.97
C SER A 29 4.35 55.83 -8.73
N PRO A 30 4.96 57.02 -8.88
CA PRO A 30 5.47 57.78 -7.73
C PRO A 30 4.31 58.17 -6.81
N GLY A 31 4.43 57.88 -5.51
CA GLY A 31 3.34 58.11 -4.54
C GLY A 31 2.13 57.20 -4.73
N GLY A 32 2.27 56.09 -5.45
CA GLY A 32 1.17 55.15 -5.68
C GLY A 32 0.75 54.41 -4.42
N HIS A 33 -0.50 54.63 -3.99
CA HIS A 33 -1.13 53.86 -2.91
C HIS A 33 -2.26 52.99 -3.47
N ALA A 34 -2.35 51.74 -3.01
CA ALA A 34 -3.37 50.79 -3.43
C ALA A 34 -4.28 50.40 -2.26
N LEU A 35 -5.59 50.48 -2.46
CA LEU A 35 -6.59 49.91 -1.55
C LEU A 35 -7.14 48.62 -2.15
N LEU A 36 -6.63 47.48 -1.70
CA LEU A 36 -7.02 46.17 -2.22
C LEU A 36 -8.23 45.61 -1.45
N VAL A 37 -9.40 45.58 -2.08
CA VAL A 37 -10.66 45.14 -1.46
C VAL A 37 -11.07 43.78 -1.99
N GLY A 38 -11.37 42.83 -1.11
CA GLY A 38 -11.93 41.53 -1.51
C GLY A 38 -11.89 40.49 -0.40
N VAL A 39 -12.45 39.31 -0.67
CA VAL A 39 -12.53 38.20 0.30
C VAL A 39 -11.15 37.80 0.85
N GLY A 40 -11.10 37.29 2.09
CA GLY A 40 -9.88 36.70 2.66
C GLY A 40 -9.29 35.63 1.73
N GLY A 41 -7.97 35.41 1.76
CA GLY A 41 -7.34 34.33 1.00
C GLY A 41 -7.35 34.46 -0.54
N SER A 42 -7.82 35.57 -1.11
CA SER A 42 -7.83 35.85 -2.56
C SER A 42 -6.47 36.08 -3.22
N GLY A 43 -5.39 36.08 -2.43
CA GLY A 43 -4.02 36.27 -2.93
C GLY A 43 -3.54 37.73 -2.92
N LYS A 44 -4.33 38.69 -2.43
CA LYS A 44 -3.96 40.13 -2.34
C LYS A 44 -2.52 40.34 -1.84
N GLN A 45 -2.22 39.83 -0.65
CA GLN A 45 -0.90 39.98 -0.03
C GLN A 45 0.21 39.30 -0.83
N SER A 46 -0.04 38.08 -1.34
CA SER A 46 0.94 37.34 -2.14
C SER A 46 1.25 38.07 -3.45
N LEU A 47 0.22 38.62 -4.11
CA LEU A 47 0.37 39.35 -5.37
C LEU A 47 1.08 40.69 -5.17
N THR A 48 0.79 41.42 -4.08
CA THR A 48 1.53 42.64 -3.73
C THR A 48 3.00 42.33 -3.45
N LYS A 49 3.30 41.24 -2.74
CA LYS A 49 4.69 40.82 -2.49
C LYS A 49 5.42 40.44 -3.78
N LEU A 50 4.75 39.72 -4.68
CA LEU A 50 5.29 39.41 -6.01
C LEU A 50 5.55 40.67 -6.83
N ALA A 51 4.62 41.63 -6.83
CA ALA A 51 4.76 42.89 -7.54
C ALA A 51 5.90 43.75 -7.00
N ALA A 52 6.04 43.83 -5.67
CA ALA A 52 7.16 44.51 -5.04
C ALA A 52 8.49 43.81 -5.37
N PHE A 53 8.54 42.47 -5.37
CA PHE A 53 9.72 41.71 -5.74
C PHE A 53 10.17 41.98 -7.18
N ILE A 54 9.23 41.96 -8.14
CA ILE A 54 9.51 42.27 -9.55
C ILE A 54 9.97 43.72 -9.74
N ALA A 55 9.43 44.65 -8.95
CA ALA A 55 9.85 46.05 -8.96
C ALA A 55 11.16 46.32 -8.20
N HIS A 56 11.81 45.28 -7.64
CA HIS A 56 12.98 45.39 -6.75
C HIS A 56 12.74 46.28 -5.52
N TYR A 57 11.49 46.36 -5.04
CA TYR A 57 11.14 47.12 -3.85
C TYR A 57 11.17 46.26 -2.60
N ASN A 58 11.69 46.81 -1.52
CA ASN A 58 11.70 46.12 -0.24
C ASN A 58 10.27 46.05 0.33
N THR A 59 9.81 44.87 0.75
CA THR A 59 8.49 44.73 1.38
C THR A 59 8.59 44.85 2.88
N GLN A 60 7.90 45.82 3.47
CA GLN A 60 7.77 45.94 4.93
C GLN A 60 6.33 45.64 5.37
N GLN A 61 6.21 44.80 6.39
CA GLN A 61 4.92 44.42 6.98
C GLN A 61 5.03 44.51 8.50
N ILE A 62 4.01 45.05 9.16
CA ILE A 62 3.95 45.08 10.63
C ILE A 62 3.73 43.66 11.16
N SER A 63 4.61 43.23 12.05
CA SER A 63 4.45 42.02 12.85
C SER A 63 3.89 42.39 14.22
N LEU A 64 2.58 42.21 14.41
CA LEU A 64 1.97 42.41 15.71
C LEU A 64 2.45 41.37 16.72
N THR A 65 2.99 41.86 17.83
CA THR A 65 3.21 41.09 19.05
C THR A 65 2.12 41.41 20.07
N ARG A 66 1.96 40.57 21.10
CA ARG A 66 0.93 40.78 22.16
C ARG A 66 1.06 42.15 22.85
N ASN A 67 2.26 42.72 22.88
CA ASN A 67 2.59 43.99 23.54
C ASN A 67 2.79 45.13 22.54
N TYR A 68 2.38 44.97 21.28
CA TYR A 68 2.55 45.99 20.26
C TYR A 68 1.70 47.23 20.59
N SER A 69 2.38 48.36 20.74
CA SER A 69 1.80 49.64 21.14
C SER A 69 1.98 50.71 20.06
N ALA A 70 1.35 51.88 20.26
CA ALA A 70 1.48 53.00 19.32
C ALA A 70 2.93 53.50 19.17
N THR A 71 3.75 53.37 20.23
CA THR A 71 5.17 53.77 20.17
C THR A 71 5.97 52.84 19.26
N ASN A 72 5.71 51.53 19.32
CA ASN A 72 6.33 50.57 18.40
C ASN A 72 5.98 50.86 16.94
N PHE A 73 4.73 51.20 16.66
CA PHE A 73 4.31 51.58 15.32
C PHE A 73 5.01 52.85 14.81
N LEU A 74 5.21 53.84 15.68
CA LEU A 74 5.97 55.03 15.31
C LEU A 74 7.44 54.71 15.02
N GLU A 75 8.06 53.78 15.75
CA GLU A 75 9.42 53.31 15.44
C GLU A 75 9.49 52.58 14.09
N ASP A 76 8.54 51.69 13.79
CA ASP A 76 8.47 51.02 12.49
C ASP A 76 8.29 52.03 11.34
N LEU A 77 7.46 53.07 11.53
CA LEU A 77 7.33 54.16 10.57
C LEU A 77 8.61 54.98 10.41
N LYS A 78 9.35 55.26 11.48
CA LYS A 78 10.64 55.95 11.38
C LYS A 78 11.63 55.16 10.53
N ILE A 79 11.67 53.84 10.68
CA ILE A 79 12.53 52.96 9.87
C ILE A 79 12.11 53.03 8.40
N LEU A 80 10.80 52.96 8.12
CA LEU A 80 10.26 53.10 6.77
C LEU A 80 10.67 54.43 6.13
N TYR A 81 10.42 55.56 6.80
CA TYR A 81 10.75 56.90 6.30
C TYR A 81 12.26 57.13 6.12
N ARG A 82 13.10 56.57 6.98
CA ARG A 82 14.56 56.64 6.80
C ARG A 82 15.01 55.83 5.58
N THR A 83 14.40 54.67 5.35
CA THR A 83 14.75 53.79 4.23
C THR A 83 14.34 54.41 2.89
N THR A 84 13.14 54.99 2.80
CA THR A 84 12.65 55.63 1.56
C THR A 84 13.21 57.03 1.36
N GLY A 85 13.32 57.83 2.42
CA GLY A 85 13.70 59.24 2.32
C GLY A 85 15.21 59.50 2.32
N ILE A 86 16.01 58.72 3.05
CA ILE A 86 17.46 58.93 3.16
C ILE A 86 18.23 57.99 2.22
N GLN A 87 17.83 56.72 2.16
CA GLN A 87 18.53 55.71 1.35
C GLN A 87 18.00 55.61 -0.09
N ASP A 88 16.92 56.33 -0.42
CA ASP A 88 16.24 56.32 -1.72
C ASP A 88 15.91 54.90 -2.23
N LYS A 89 15.54 54.00 -1.32
CA LYS A 89 15.16 52.63 -1.65
C LYS A 89 13.65 52.52 -1.77
N GLY A 90 13.18 52.16 -2.96
CA GLY A 90 11.78 51.81 -3.20
C GLY A 90 11.28 50.78 -2.19
N THR A 91 10.28 51.14 -1.40
CA THR A 91 9.75 50.29 -0.33
C THR A 91 8.24 50.19 -0.46
N THR A 92 7.71 48.96 -0.42
CA THR A 92 6.28 48.67 -0.41
C THR A 92 5.86 48.32 1.01
N PHE A 93 5.07 49.19 1.62
CA PHE A 93 4.49 48.95 2.95
C PHE A 93 3.14 48.25 2.83
N ILE A 94 3.00 47.05 3.40
CA ILE A 94 1.77 46.26 3.35
C ILE A 94 1.05 46.36 4.70
N PHE A 95 -0.12 46.99 4.69
CA PHE A 95 -0.99 47.11 5.86
C PHE A 95 -2.19 46.17 5.74
N THR A 96 -2.32 45.22 6.67
CA THR A 96 -3.40 44.21 6.67
C THR A 96 -4.41 44.47 7.78
N ASP A 97 -5.66 44.02 7.61
CA ASP A 97 -6.68 44.07 8.68
C ASP A 97 -6.20 43.39 9.98
N GLN A 98 -5.45 42.30 9.86
CA GLN A 98 -4.84 41.64 11.02
C GLN A 98 -3.94 42.55 11.85
N ALA A 99 -3.35 43.59 11.24
CA ALA A 99 -2.49 44.57 11.92
C ALA A 99 -3.28 45.57 12.79
N LEU A 100 -4.61 45.55 12.73
CA LEU A 100 -5.50 46.41 13.48
C LEU A 100 -6.05 45.66 14.70
N LYS A 101 -5.84 46.22 15.90
CA LYS A 101 -6.33 45.65 17.18
C LYS A 101 -7.86 45.58 17.27
N ASP A 102 -8.58 46.35 16.45
CA ASP A 102 -10.05 46.41 16.42
C ASP A 102 -10.62 45.82 15.12
N GLU A 103 -11.52 44.83 15.25
CA GLU A 103 -12.19 44.09 14.16
C GLU A 103 -12.74 45.01 13.04
N CYS A 104 -12.23 44.87 11.81
CA CYS A 104 -12.43 45.88 10.76
C CYS A 104 -13.45 45.51 9.67
N GLY A 105 -13.86 44.24 9.54
CA GLY A 105 -14.70 43.79 8.42
C GLY A 105 -16.03 44.54 8.24
N ARG A 106 -16.71 44.90 9.34
CA ARG A 106 -17.93 45.75 9.29
C ARG A 106 -17.66 47.24 9.44
N LYS A 107 -16.42 47.60 9.81
CA LYS A 107 -16.03 48.97 10.20
C LYS A 107 -15.21 49.70 9.13
N LEU A 108 -14.79 49.04 8.04
CA LEU A 108 -14.05 49.71 6.95
C LEU A 108 -14.83 50.91 6.39
N ARG A 109 -16.13 50.73 6.11
CA ARG A 109 -17.01 51.83 5.64
C ARG A 109 -17.01 53.00 6.62
N ALA A 110 -17.16 52.74 7.92
CA ALA A 110 -17.14 53.79 8.95
C ALA A 110 -15.77 54.49 9.06
N ARG A 111 -14.66 53.77 8.85
CA ARG A 111 -13.31 54.34 8.84
C ARG A 111 -13.04 55.16 7.59
N SER A 112 -13.46 54.70 6.41
CA SER A 112 -13.36 55.46 5.16
C SER A 112 -14.10 56.80 5.24
N LEU A 113 -15.22 56.86 5.98
CA LEU A 113 -15.93 58.12 6.24
C LEU A 113 -15.18 59.05 7.20
N LYS A 114 -14.47 58.49 8.20
CA LYS A 114 -13.65 59.27 9.14
C LYS A 114 -12.33 59.77 8.51
N PHE A 115 -11.78 59.01 7.55
CA PHE A 115 -10.49 59.26 6.94
C PHE A 115 -10.63 59.24 5.40
N PRO A 116 -11.10 60.33 4.77
CA PRO A 116 -11.36 60.38 3.33
C PRO A 116 -10.09 60.15 2.47
N GLY A 117 -8.91 60.45 3.02
CA GLY A 117 -7.61 60.19 2.36
C GLY A 117 -7.37 58.72 1.99
N ILE A 118 -8.02 57.76 2.67
CA ILE A 118 -7.93 56.33 2.32
C ILE A 118 -8.61 56.04 0.98
N VAL A 119 -9.66 56.79 0.63
CA VAL A 119 -10.42 56.58 -0.60
C VAL A 119 -9.93 57.53 -1.71
N SER A 120 -9.58 58.78 -1.37
CA SER A 120 -9.12 59.75 -2.36
C SER A 120 -7.64 59.59 -2.72
N GLY A 121 -6.80 59.13 -1.79
CA GLY A 121 -5.35 58.98 -2.00
C GLY A 121 -4.92 57.60 -2.49
N CYS A 122 -5.80 56.60 -2.43
CA CYS A 122 -5.51 55.25 -2.88
C CYS A 122 -6.29 54.90 -4.14
N THR A 123 -5.62 54.26 -5.10
CA THR A 123 -6.32 53.59 -6.20
C THR A 123 -6.98 52.33 -5.66
N VAL A 124 -8.31 52.24 -5.79
CA VAL A 124 -9.08 51.09 -5.30
C VAL A 124 -9.04 49.98 -6.33
N ASP A 125 -8.59 48.80 -5.92
CA ASP A 125 -8.59 47.59 -6.74
C ASP A 125 -9.46 46.50 -6.10
N TRP A 126 -10.44 46.03 -6.87
CA TRP A 126 -11.48 45.11 -6.40
C TRP A 126 -11.14 43.68 -6.83
N PHE A 127 -10.71 42.88 -5.85
CA PHE A 127 -10.50 41.44 -6.02
C PHE A 127 -11.83 40.72 -6.09
N GLN A 128 -12.25 40.41 -7.31
CA GLN A 128 -13.45 39.64 -7.57
C GLN A 128 -13.31 38.19 -7.07
N PRO A 129 -14.43 37.53 -6.73
CA PRO A 129 -14.44 36.09 -6.53
C PRO A 129 -13.86 35.39 -7.77
N TRP A 130 -13.15 34.29 -7.56
CA TRP A 130 -12.52 33.58 -8.66
C TRP A 130 -13.57 33.09 -9.68
N PRO A 131 -13.44 33.43 -10.97
CA PRO A 131 -14.32 32.91 -12.00
C PRO A 131 -14.09 31.40 -12.19
N LYS A 132 -15.03 30.74 -12.88
CA LYS A 132 -14.95 29.29 -13.15
C LYS A 132 -13.64 28.92 -13.85
N GLU A 133 -13.22 29.73 -14.81
CA GLU A 133 -11.98 29.52 -15.57
C GLU A 133 -10.74 29.56 -14.69
N ALA A 134 -10.66 30.52 -13.77
CA ALA A 134 -9.57 30.60 -12.80
C ALA A 134 -9.56 29.36 -11.87
N LEU A 135 -10.73 28.92 -11.40
CA LEU A 135 -10.83 27.71 -10.56
C LEU A 135 -10.37 26.46 -11.32
N THR A 136 -10.80 26.30 -12.57
CA THR A 136 -10.36 25.21 -13.45
C THR A 136 -8.86 25.29 -13.74
N SER A 137 -8.31 26.47 -13.98
CA SER A 137 -6.87 26.67 -14.21
C SER A 137 -6.05 26.33 -12.96
N VAL A 138 -6.49 26.76 -11.78
CA VAL A 138 -5.86 26.43 -10.50
C VAL A 138 -5.90 24.92 -10.26
N SER A 139 -7.04 24.26 -10.49
CA SER A 139 -7.13 22.80 -10.41
C SER A 139 -6.21 22.10 -11.41
N ARG A 140 -6.12 22.60 -12.65
CA ARG A 140 -5.21 22.08 -13.66
C ARG A 140 -3.76 22.17 -13.21
N HIS A 141 -3.35 23.32 -12.68
CA HIS A 141 -1.99 23.52 -12.16
C HIS A 141 -1.70 22.59 -10.97
N PHE A 142 -2.64 22.49 -10.02
CA PHE A 142 -2.47 21.63 -8.83
C PHE A 142 -2.43 20.12 -9.14
N LEU A 143 -3.09 19.69 -10.22
CA LEU A 143 -3.17 18.27 -10.63
C LEU A 143 -2.24 17.93 -11.80
N LYS A 144 -1.44 18.89 -12.31
CA LYS A 144 -0.51 18.66 -13.42
C LYS A 144 0.52 17.59 -13.05
N ASP A 145 1.22 17.82 -11.95
CA ASP A 145 2.30 16.95 -11.46
C ASP A 145 1.78 15.77 -10.61
N PHE A 146 0.46 15.67 -10.46
CA PHE A 146 -0.16 14.60 -9.69
C PHE A 146 -0.38 13.38 -10.57
N ASP A 147 0.25 12.26 -10.20
CA ASP A 147 0.11 10.98 -10.88
C ASP A 147 -1.25 10.35 -10.53
N MET A 148 -2.14 10.31 -11.52
CA MET A 148 -3.45 9.69 -11.42
C MET A 148 -3.52 8.57 -12.44
N GLN A 149 -3.90 7.38 -11.98
CA GLN A 149 -4.16 6.22 -12.82
C GLN A 149 -5.49 6.40 -13.57
N CYS A 150 -5.52 7.32 -14.54
CA CYS A 150 -6.69 7.71 -15.31
C CYS A 150 -6.30 8.08 -16.74
N ASP A 151 -7.21 7.89 -17.68
CA ASP A 151 -7.08 8.46 -19.02
C ASP A 151 -7.08 10.00 -18.96
N GLN A 152 -6.38 10.63 -19.90
CA GLN A 152 -6.21 12.08 -19.96
C GLN A 152 -7.55 12.80 -20.09
N VAL A 153 -8.53 12.21 -20.78
CA VAL A 153 -9.90 12.74 -20.90
C VAL A 153 -10.58 12.81 -19.53
N ILE A 154 -10.47 11.74 -18.73
CA ILE A 154 -11.06 11.67 -17.39
C ILE A 154 -10.36 12.68 -16.46
N LYS A 155 -9.03 12.81 -16.55
CA LYS A 155 -8.27 13.79 -15.78
C LYS A 155 -8.76 15.22 -16.05
N GLN A 156 -9.05 15.55 -17.31
CA GLN A 156 -9.62 16.85 -17.67
C GLN A 156 -11.04 17.07 -17.12
N GLU A 157 -11.91 16.06 -17.17
CA GLU A 157 -13.25 16.15 -16.58
C GLU A 157 -13.22 16.31 -15.06
N VAL A 158 -12.29 15.62 -14.38
CA VAL A 158 -12.06 15.79 -12.95
C VAL A 158 -11.64 17.23 -12.64
N ILE A 159 -10.73 17.81 -13.41
CA ILE A 159 -10.31 19.22 -13.26
C ILE A 159 -11.50 20.18 -13.43
N LEU A 160 -12.34 19.96 -14.46
CA LEU A 160 -13.55 20.75 -14.70
C LEU A 160 -14.57 20.59 -13.56
N PHE A 161 -14.73 19.39 -13.03
CA PHE A 161 -15.60 19.09 -11.89
C PHE A 161 -15.17 19.84 -10.64
N HIS A 162 -13.87 19.87 -10.30
CA HIS A 162 -13.37 20.62 -9.15
C HIS A 162 -13.73 22.11 -9.23
N GLY A 163 -13.57 22.73 -10.41
CA GLY A 163 -13.95 24.13 -10.64
C GLY A 163 -15.47 24.37 -10.53
N ARG A 164 -16.29 23.51 -11.14
CA ARG A 164 -17.76 23.55 -11.03
C ARG A 164 -18.22 23.41 -9.57
N HIS A 165 -17.65 22.46 -8.84
CA HIS A 165 -18.00 22.17 -7.46
C HIS A 165 -17.67 23.36 -6.54
N ALA A 166 -16.50 23.97 -6.69
CA ALA A 166 -16.14 25.17 -5.95
C ALA A 166 -17.12 26.32 -6.19
N GLN A 167 -17.49 26.56 -7.46
CA GLN A 167 -18.45 27.60 -7.81
C GLN A 167 -19.84 27.32 -7.23
N LEU A 168 -20.28 26.05 -7.27
CA LEU A 168 -21.55 25.61 -6.67
C LEU A 168 -21.56 25.83 -5.15
N CYS A 169 -20.49 25.45 -4.45
CA CYS A 169 -20.34 25.69 -3.02
C CYS A 169 -20.41 27.18 -2.68
N CYS A 170 -19.73 28.04 -3.46
CA CYS A 170 -19.80 29.49 -3.27
C CYS A 170 -21.24 30.01 -3.42
N ARG A 171 -21.95 29.60 -4.48
CA ARG A 171 -23.35 30.00 -4.72
C ARG A 171 -24.30 29.49 -3.64
N ALA A 172 -24.17 28.23 -3.22
CA ALA A 172 -24.98 27.64 -2.18
C ALA A 172 -24.78 28.37 -0.84
N MET A 173 -23.53 28.69 -0.50
CA MET A 173 -23.20 29.40 0.74
C MET A 173 -23.77 30.83 0.75
N GLN A 174 -23.74 31.55 -0.38
CA GLN A 174 -24.36 32.88 -0.50
C GLN A 174 -25.87 32.86 -0.20
N ARG A 175 -26.58 31.77 -0.54
CA ARG A 175 -28.01 31.60 -0.22
C ARG A 175 -28.26 31.32 1.27
N ILE A 176 -27.32 30.68 1.94
CA ILE A 176 -27.46 30.24 3.35
C ILE A 176 -26.97 31.33 4.33
N LEU A 177 -25.94 32.09 3.95
CA LEU A 177 -25.31 33.19 4.70
C LEU A 177 -26.29 34.18 5.39
N PRO A 178 -27.36 34.68 4.73
CA PRO A 178 -28.29 35.61 5.38
C PRO A 178 -29.19 34.95 6.44
N LYS A 179 -29.26 33.62 6.50
CA LYS A 179 -30.13 32.87 7.41
C LYS A 179 -29.42 32.37 8.67
N VAL A 180 -28.09 32.40 8.72
CA VAL A 180 -27.29 31.87 9.84
C VAL A 180 -26.11 32.80 10.16
N PRO A 181 -25.94 33.27 11.41
CA PRO A 181 -24.77 34.04 11.83
C PRO A 181 -23.68 33.16 12.48
N PRO A 182 -22.37 33.40 12.24
CA PRO A 182 -21.72 33.84 11.01
C PRO A 182 -20.95 32.67 10.36
N PRO A 183 -21.25 32.22 9.13
CA PRO A 183 -20.35 31.31 8.45
C PRO A 183 -19.13 32.11 7.97
N ARG A 184 -17.94 31.59 8.27
CA ARG A 184 -16.69 32.08 7.65
C ARG A 184 -16.88 32.15 6.13
N PRO A 185 -16.63 33.29 5.47
CA PRO A 185 -16.66 33.36 4.01
C PRO A 185 -15.71 32.28 3.48
N ARG A 186 -16.22 31.39 2.61
CA ARG A 186 -15.36 30.38 2.01
C ARG A 186 -14.42 31.10 1.05
N ASP A 187 -13.18 31.23 1.50
CA ASP A 187 -12.08 31.88 0.81
C ASP A 187 -11.46 30.96 -0.23
N PRO A 188 -10.80 31.49 -1.28
CA PRO A 188 -10.04 30.67 -2.22
C PRO A 188 -9.03 29.73 -1.54
N LYS A 189 -8.52 30.09 -0.35
CA LYS A 189 -7.70 29.21 0.48
C LYS A 189 -8.41 27.91 0.89
N SER A 190 -9.71 27.96 1.17
CA SER A 190 -10.51 26.77 1.44
C SER A 190 -10.58 25.84 0.22
N PHE A 191 -10.61 26.39 -1.00
CA PHE A 191 -10.53 25.59 -2.22
C PHE A 191 -9.15 24.94 -2.40
N LEU A 192 -8.07 25.66 -2.10
CA LEU A 192 -6.72 25.08 -2.11
C LEU A 192 -6.57 23.96 -1.06
N SER A 193 -7.18 24.15 0.12
CA SER A 193 -7.24 23.10 1.16
C SER A 193 -8.03 21.88 0.67
N PHE A 194 -9.13 22.09 -0.05
CA PHE A 194 -9.89 21.01 -0.68
C PHE A 194 -9.07 20.24 -1.72
N LEU A 195 -8.33 20.92 -2.60
CA LEU A 195 -7.44 20.27 -3.57
C LEU A 195 -6.31 19.49 -2.87
N GLY A 196 -5.72 20.06 -1.83
CA GLY A 196 -4.73 19.35 -1.00
C GLY A 196 -5.32 18.18 -0.22
N GLY A 197 -6.59 18.25 0.17
CA GLY A 197 -7.34 17.14 0.76
C GLY A 197 -7.63 16.03 -0.26
N TYR A 198 -8.00 16.40 -1.48
CA TYR A 198 -8.24 15.45 -2.57
C TYR A 198 -7.00 14.62 -2.91
N ARG A 199 -5.83 15.26 -3.07
CA ARG A 199 -4.57 14.53 -3.34
C ARG A 199 -4.25 13.52 -2.24
N ARG A 200 -4.32 13.94 -0.98
CA ARG A 200 -4.08 13.06 0.18
C ARG A 200 -5.05 11.89 0.22
N LEU A 201 -6.34 12.15 0.00
CA LEU A 201 -7.37 11.10 0.01
C LEU A 201 -7.17 10.12 -1.15
N TYR A 202 -6.80 10.62 -2.33
CA TYR A 202 -6.52 9.78 -3.49
C TYR A 202 -5.32 8.87 -3.24
N GLU A 203 -4.19 9.41 -2.74
CA GLU A 203 -3.01 8.62 -2.39
C GLU A 203 -3.31 7.54 -1.35
N GLU A 204 -4.10 7.89 -0.33
CA GLU A 204 -4.55 6.94 0.69
C GLU A 204 -5.36 5.79 0.07
N LYS A 205 -6.38 6.12 -0.74
CA LYS A 205 -7.23 5.12 -1.39
C LYS A 205 -6.48 4.30 -2.44
N HIS A 206 -5.58 4.94 -3.18
CA HIS A 206 -4.73 4.25 -4.15
C HIS A 206 -3.81 3.24 -3.45
N ARG A 207 -3.23 3.61 -2.31
CA ARG A 207 -2.43 2.69 -1.48
C ARG A 207 -3.27 1.55 -0.90
N GLU A 208 -4.48 1.82 -0.40
CA GLU A 208 -5.39 0.78 0.11
C GLU A 208 -5.75 -0.24 -0.98
N ILE A 209 -6.10 0.24 -2.17
CA ILE A 209 -6.44 -0.61 -3.32
C ILE A 209 -5.22 -1.38 -3.79
N GLY A 210 -4.06 -0.72 -3.94
CA GLY A 210 -2.81 -1.38 -4.32
C GLY A 210 -2.40 -2.50 -3.37
N ASN A 211 -2.58 -2.31 -2.05
CA ASN A 211 -2.35 -3.36 -1.05
C ASN A 211 -3.34 -4.53 -1.17
N THR A 212 -4.55 -4.27 -1.67
CA THR A 212 -5.57 -5.30 -1.89
C THR A 212 -5.27 -6.07 -3.18
N CYS A 213 -4.90 -5.37 -4.27
CA CYS A 213 -4.43 -5.99 -5.51
C CYS A 213 -3.23 -6.90 -5.27
N ARG A 214 -2.19 -6.44 -4.57
CA ARG A 214 -1.02 -7.27 -4.23
C ARG A 214 -1.37 -8.53 -3.45
N ARG A 215 -2.36 -8.44 -2.53
CA ARG A 215 -2.85 -9.62 -1.79
C ARG A 215 -3.55 -10.61 -2.72
N MET A 216 -4.36 -10.12 -3.65
CA MET A 216 -5.04 -10.95 -4.65
C MET A 216 -4.04 -11.57 -5.64
N GLU A 217 -3.07 -10.81 -6.13
CA GLU A 217 -1.99 -11.27 -7.02
C GLU A 217 -1.17 -12.38 -6.36
N ASN A 218 -0.74 -12.18 -5.11
CA ASN A 218 -0.05 -13.23 -4.36
C ASN A 218 -0.93 -14.47 -4.17
N GLY A 219 -2.22 -14.29 -3.93
CA GLY A 219 -3.17 -15.40 -3.81
C GLY A 219 -3.32 -16.20 -5.10
N ILE A 220 -3.46 -15.51 -6.23
CA ILE A 220 -3.54 -16.12 -7.57
C ILE A 220 -2.24 -16.85 -7.91
N SER A 221 -1.09 -16.22 -7.68
CA SER A 221 0.22 -16.85 -7.91
C SER A 221 0.38 -18.14 -7.10
N LYS A 222 -0.09 -18.18 -5.85
CA LYS A 222 -0.07 -19.41 -5.04
C LYS A 222 -1.03 -20.49 -5.53
N LEU A 223 -2.19 -20.11 -6.06
CA LEU A 223 -3.12 -21.05 -6.68
C LEU A 223 -2.56 -21.62 -7.99
N GLU A 224 -1.89 -20.81 -8.79
CA GLU A 224 -1.19 -21.25 -10.01
C GLU A 224 -0.05 -22.22 -9.68
N GLU A 225 0.78 -21.90 -8.68
CA GLU A 225 1.83 -22.80 -8.19
C GLU A 225 1.25 -24.14 -7.70
N ALA A 226 0.18 -24.11 -6.90
CA ALA A 226 -0.49 -25.32 -6.43
C ALA A 226 -1.10 -26.13 -7.57
N SER A 227 -1.71 -25.47 -8.57
CA SER A 227 -2.25 -26.13 -9.75
C SER A 227 -1.16 -26.86 -10.54
N PHE A 228 0.01 -26.22 -10.71
CA PHE A 228 1.16 -26.83 -11.37
C PHE A 228 1.68 -28.06 -10.60
N LEU A 229 1.79 -27.96 -9.28
CA LEU A 229 2.21 -29.08 -8.43
C LEU A 229 1.23 -30.26 -8.47
N VAL A 230 -0.07 -29.98 -8.44
CA VAL A 230 -1.10 -31.02 -8.54
C VAL A 230 -1.03 -31.74 -9.89
N GLU A 231 -0.80 -31.01 -10.98
CA GLU A 231 -0.65 -31.63 -12.30
C GLU A 231 0.58 -32.54 -12.36
N GLY A 232 1.72 -32.09 -11.83
CA GLY A 232 2.92 -32.94 -11.72
C GLY A 232 2.70 -34.17 -10.82
N MET A 233 1.97 -34.04 -9.71
CA MET A 233 1.64 -35.18 -8.85
C MET A 233 0.75 -36.19 -9.57
N LYS A 234 -0.23 -35.77 -10.38
CA LYS A 234 -1.05 -36.69 -11.19
C LYS A 234 -0.21 -37.50 -12.16
N GLU A 235 0.76 -36.88 -12.82
CA GLU A 235 1.70 -37.58 -13.71
C GLU A 235 2.49 -38.65 -12.95
N THR A 236 3.05 -38.30 -11.77
CA THR A 236 3.79 -39.27 -10.96
C THR A 236 2.92 -40.41 -10.43
N LEU A 237 1.66 -40.11 -10.10
CA LEU A 237 0.71 -41.09 -9.58
C LEU A 237 0.34 -42.11 -10.67
N ALA A 238 0.14 -41.65 -11.91
CA ALA A 238 -0.09 -42.54 -13.05
C ALA A 238 1.09 -43.51 -13.29
N VAL A 239 2.33 -43.03 -13.18
CA VAL A 239 3.53 -43.89 -13.29
C VAL A 239 3.59 -44.91 -12.14
N MET A 240 3.33 -44.47 -10.90
CA MET A 240 3.35 -45.38 -9.75
C MET A 240 2.22 -46.42 -9.78
N GLU A 241 1.04 -46.08 -10.30
CA GLU A 241 -0.06 -47.04 -10.50
C GLU A 241 0.34 -48.13 -11.51
N GLU A 242 1.03 -47.77 -12.60
CA GLU A 242 1.54 -48.73 -13.58
C GLU A 242 2.62 -49.64 -12.97
N GLU A 243 3.57 -49.08 -12.22
CA GLU A 243 4.58 -49.86 -11.49
C GLU A 243 3.96 -50.79 -10.44
N LEU A 244 2.93 -50.32 -9.71
CA LEU A 244 2.21 -51.13 -8.73
C LEU A 244 1.50 -52.29 -9.40
N GLU A 245 0.93 -52.11 -10.58
CA GLU A 245 0.25 -53.19 -11.31
C GLU A 245 1.24 -54.26 -11.79
N VAL A 246 2.44 -53.85 -12.21
CA VAL A 246 3.54 -54.79 -12.51
C VAL A 246 3.98 -55.51 -11.24
N ALA A 247 4.20 -54.78 -10.15
CA ALA A 247 4.60 -55.34 -8.86
C ALA A 247 3.54 -56.32 -8.31
N SER A 248 2.24 -56.00 -8.41
CA SER A 248 1.16 -56.89 -7.95
C SER A 248 1.13 -58.18 -8.77
N LYS A 249 1.27 -58.10 -10.09
CA LYS A 249 1.37 -59.29 -10.96
C LYS A 249 2.57 -60.16 -10.58
N THR A 250 3.72 -59.55 -10.31
CA THR A 250 4.91 -60.31 -9.86
C THR A 250 4.70 -60.92 -8.47
N ALA A 251 4.06 -60.20 -7.54
CA ALA A 251 3.77 -60.70 -6.21
C ALA A 251 2.77 -61.86 -6.25
N GLU A 252 1.73 -61.79 -7.08
CA GLU A 252 0.77 -62.88 -7.31
C GLU A 252 1.44 -64.12 -7.91
N GLN A 253 2.36 -63.94 -8.87
CA GLN A 253 3.16 -65.04 -9.43
C GLN A 253 4.03 -65.71 -8.37
N VAL A 254 4.73 -64.91 -7.55
CA VAL A 254 5.54 -65.43 -6.45
C VAL A 254 4.66 -66.13 -5.41
N LEU A 255 3.49 -65.59 -5.09
CA LEU A 255 2.56 -66.21 -4.14
C LEU A 255 2.05 -67.57 -4.63
N ALA A 256 1.72 -67.67 -5.93
CA ALA A 256 1.32 -68.92 -6.57
C ALA A 256 2.46 -69.95 -6.60
N GLU A 257 3.71 -69.53 -6.83
CA GLU A 257 4.85 -70.43 -6.77
C GLU A 257 5.11 -70.91 -5.33
N VAL A 258 5.02 -70.02 -4.35
CA VAL A 258 5.18 -70.36 -2.93
C VAL A 258 4.05 -71.28 -2.46
N SER A 259 2.82 -71.13 -2.92
CA SER A 259 1.72 -72.04 -2.56
C SER A 259 1.95 -73.44 -3.11
N VAL A 260 2.36 -73.57 -4.39
CA VAL A 260 2.72 -74.88 -4.97
C VAL A 260 3.88 -75.53 -4.21
N ARG A 261 4.88 -74.74 -3.84
CA ARG A 261 6.01 -75.22 -3.02
C ARG A 261 5.56 -75.60 -1.59
N ALA A 262 4.62 -74.89 -1.00
CA ALA A 262 4.04 -75.19 0.31
C ALA A 262 3.21 -76.49 0.27
N ASP A 263 2.37 -76.67 -0.75
CA ASP A 263 1.61 -77.91 -0.97
C ASP A 263 2.55 -79.11 -1.18
N ALA A 264 3.61 -78.94 -1.97
CA ALA A 264 4.63 -79.97 -2.16
C ALA A 264 5.39 -80.28 -0.85
N ALA A 265 5.73 -79.25 -0.06
CA ALA A 265 6.35 -79.43 1.25
C ALA A 265 5.42 -80.13 2.25
N GLU A 266 4.10 -79.90 2.19
CA GLU A 266 3.11 -80.59 3.00
C GLU A 266 3.03 -82.09 2.66
N VAL A 267 3.01 -82.45 1.37
CA VAL A 267 3.06 -83.86 0.94
C VAL A 267 4.34 -84.55 1.44
N VAL A 268 5.48 -83.86 1.36
CA VAL A 268 6.75 -84.38 1.88
C VAL A 268 6.69 -84.52 3.40
N ARG A 269 6.18 -83.53 4.13
CA ARG A 269 5.99 -83.59 5.59
C ARG A 269 5.15 -84.80 5.99
N ASP A 270 4.01 -85.02 5.34
CA ASP A 270 3.11 -86.14 5.62
C ASP A 270 3.78 -87.50 5.32
N SER A 271 4.64 -87.57 4.29
CA SER A 271 5.40 -88.78 3.98
C SER A 271 6.49 -89.07 5.03
N VAL A 272 7.17 -88.03 5.52
CA VAL A 272 8.17 -88.13 6.59
C VAL A 272 7.51 -88.52 7.90
N GLU A 273 6.31 -88.02 8.18
CA GLU A 273 5.54 -88.36 9.38
C GLU A 273 5.07 -89.82 9.36
N ARG A 274 4.64 -90.32 8.20
CA ARG A 274 4.37 -91.76 7.99
C ARG A 274 5.63 -92.61 8.21
N ALA A 275 6.77 -92.21 7.65
CA ALA A 275 8.03 -92.93 7.83
C ALA A 275 8.51 -92.92 9.30
N LYS A 276 8.32 -91.81 10.01
CA LYS A 276 8.61 -91.68 11.44
C LYS A 276 7.75 -92.63 12.26
N ASN A 277 6.43 -92.67 12.02
CA ASN A 277 5.52 -93.55 12.76
C ASN A 277 5.82 -95.03 12.48
N ALA A 278 6.15 -95.39 11.23
CA ALA A 278 6.57 -96.75 10.89
C ALA A 278 7.90 -97.14 11.56
N ALA A 279 8.89 -96.25 11.56
CA ALA A 279 10.16 -96.49 12.25
C ALA A 279 9.95 -96.61 13.77
N GLN A 280 9.04 -95.82 14.37
CA GLN A 280 8.69 -95.94 15.78
C GLN A 280 8.03 -97.29 16.11
N GLU A 281 7.21 -97.83 15.21
CA GLU A 281 6.59 -99.15 15.42
C GLU A 281 7.63 -100.28 15.38
N ILE A 282 8.55 -100.24 14.40
CA ILE A 282 9.68 -101.19 14.35
C ILE A 282 10.54 -101.08 15.61
N VAL A 283 10.78 -99.87 16.13
CA VAL A 283 11.51 -99.68 17.39
C VAL A 283 10.77 -100.29 18.58
N LYS A 284 9.43 -100.19 18.65
CA LYS A 284 8.64 -100.85 19.69
C LYS A 284 8.72 -102.36 19.59
N GLU A 285 8.65 -102.91 18.37
CA GLU A 285 8.81 -104.36 18.14
C GLU A 285 10.19 -104.84 18.58
N ILE A 286 11.27 -104.14 18.19
CA ILE A 286 12.63 -104.46 18.64
C ILE A 286 12.75 -104.35 20.17
N GLN A 287 12.09 -103.38 20.80
CA GLN A 287 12.06 -103.26 22.27
C GLN A 287 11.31 -104.42 22.93
N ALA A 288 10.21 -104.87 22.34
CA ALA A 288 9.46 -106.03 22.83
C ALA A 288 10.27 -107.32 22.67
N ASP A 289 10.88 -107.54 21.51
CA ASP A 289 11.78 -108.66 21.25
C ASP A 289 12.99 -108.65 22.16
N LYS A 290 13.58 -107.46 22.41
CA LYS A 290 14.66 -107.29 23.38
C LYS A 290 14.20 -107.63 24.80
N ALA A 291 12.99 -107.22 25.22
CA ALA A 291 12.45 -107.56 26.53
C ALA A 291 12.24 -109.08 26.69
N ILE A 292 11.72 -109.74 25.66
CA ILE A 292 11.55 -111.21 25.62
C ILE A 292 12.92 -111.91 25.63
N ALA A 293 13.90 -111.40 24.87
CA ALA A 293 15.25 -111.92 24.84
C ALA A 293 15.94 -111.77 26.20
N GLU A 294 15.81 -110.61 26.87
CA GLU A 294 16.32 -110.37 28.23
C GLU A 294 15.63 -111.26 29.28
N GLU A 295 14.33 -111.53 29.14
CA GLU A 295 13.62 -112.46 30.03
C GLU A 295 14.04 -113.92 29.80
N ASN A 296 14.19 -114.34 28.54
CA ASN A 296 14.69 -115.67 28.19
C ASN A 296 16.17 -115.86 28.60
N TRP A 297 16.98 -114.81 28.55
CA TRP A 297 18.35 -114.80 29.07
C TRP A 297 18.35 -114.96 30.60
N ARG A 298 17.50 -114.22 31.32
CA ARG A 298 17.33 -114.32 32.77
C ARG A 298 16.86 -115.69 33.25
N ARG A 299 16.08 -116.43 32.44
CA ARG A 299 15.64 -117.80 32.77
C ARG A 299 16.72 -118.88 32.55
N ARG A 300 17.72 -118.63 31.70
CA ARG A 300 18.78 -119.61 31.38
C ARG A 300 20.01 -119.53 32.29
N ASP A 301 20.17 -118.48 33.09
CA ASP A 301 21.33 -118.33 33.98
C ASP A 301 20.96 -117.70 35.35
N PRO A 302 20.91 -118.49 36.44
CA PRO A 302 20.72 -117.98 37.79
C PRO A 302 22.01 -117.47 38.48
N HIS A 303 23.16 -117.38 37.82
CA HIS A 303 24.43 -117.08 38.50
C HIS A 303 25.44 -116.25 37.69
N SER A 304 25.20 -114.94 37.56
CA SER A 304 26.28 -113.95 37.67
C SER A 304 25.77 -112.55 38.04
N LYS A 305 26.45 -111.92 39.00
CA LYS A 305 26.24 -110.54 39.45
C LYS A 305 27.03 -109.56 38.57
N THR A 306 26.47 -108.34 38.44
CA THR A 306 26.99 -106.97 38.12
C THR A 306 28.51 -106.69 38.18
N PRO A 307 29.05 -105.50 37.76
CA PRO A 307 28.60 -104.39 36.87
C PRO A 307 29.73 -103.87 35.92
N LYS A 308 29.49 -102.83 35.08
CA LYS A 308 30.52 -101.84 34.67
C LYS A 308 29.91 -100.51 34.23
N GLN A 309 30.21 -99.45 34.99
CA GLN A 309 30.13 -98.08 34.49
C GLN A 309 31.17 -97.90 33.38
N LEU A 310 30.80 -97.21 32.29
CA LEU A 310 31.77 -96.54 31.43
C LEU A 310 31.36 -95.07 31.32
N SER A 311 32.20 -94.22 31.91
CA SER A 311 32.18 -92.77 31.84
C SER A 311 32.41 -92.26 30.41
N THR A 312 31.92 -91.04 30.18
CA THR A 312 31.89 -90.18 28.98
C THR A 312 33.23 -89.96 28.24
N PRO A 313 33.18 -89.32 27.05
CA PRO A 313 33.86 -88.02 26.97
C PRO A 313 33.03 -86.93 26.26
N SER A 314 33.36 -85.69 26.61
CA SER A 314 32.72 -84.42 26.24
C SER A 314 33.36 -83.70 25.03
N SER A 315 32.51 -83.19 24.12
CA SER A 315 32.59 -81.94 23.27
C SER A 315 33.76 -81.77 22.26
N PRO A 316 33.83 -80.76 21.33
CA PRO A 316 32.90 -79.65 20.95
C PRO A 316 32.76 -79.30 19.42
N ARG A 317 31.90 -78.30 19.10
CA ARG A 317 31.77 -77.42 17.88
C ARG A 317 31.42 -78.10 16.54
N THR A 318 30.54 -77.56 15.68
CA THR A 318 30.11 -76.17 15.36
C THR A 318 28.60 -76.03 15.34
#